data_AF-A0A7W0FXA3-F1
#
_entry.id   AF-A0A7W0FXA3-F1
#
_cell.length_a   1.000
_cell.length_b   1.000
_cell.length_c   1.000
_cell.angle_alpha   90.00
_cell.angle_beta   90.00
_cell.angle_gamma   90.00
#
_symmetry.space_group_name_H-M   'P 1'
#
loop_
_entity.id
_entity.type
_entity.pdbx_description
1 polymer ?
#
loop_
_entity_poly.entity_id
_entity_poly.type
_entity_poly.pdbx_seq_one_letter_code
_entity_poly.pdbx_strand_id
1 'polypeptide(L)'
;MNPIYVHTLGDSTLDNVYWMLDEQGKNIEEAKAQSVEGQIQAKLQEDNDDLYQVISHAYDGFTTNSLIDGDDVGSVLRVRPQRVDARGLGYLKCKDINSTDDSFFVSPISKLKNEIEAHPDSTHYIVMSVCGNDFRVQITTPIKMLKSIPEILERYNFLLNELVELKGMENRDIKPILMFQYRVDANNDGYGIYNILKIIGAVTLTISLLSAAALITSLTALAGLISAPAAIILALIGIGGLILSHQILPLRMTAKVLSGEDLSMATLDALLERFYQPILQRAKDEEIPILDLPNTFNPYKPLYLASIEPGVEGGALIAEGIDHIIKNHDFNSASMLYAKNDSQAEYAASENPGYDGWRVSAAQRP
;
A
#
# COMPACT_ATOMS: atom_id res chain seq x y z
N MET A 1 15.49 -24.35 -19.61
CA MET A 1 14.17 -23.93 -19.09
C MET A 1 13.94 -22.52 -19.59
N ASN A 2 12.70 -22.12 -19.85
CA ASN A 2 12.44 -20.71 -20.19
C ASN A 2 12.72 -19.86 -18.94
N PRO A 3 13.25 -18.63 -19.10
CA PRO A 3 13.42 -17.72 -17.97
C PRO A 3 12.10 -17.46 -17.25
N ILE A 4 12.18 -17.16 -15.96
CA ILE A 4 11.04 -16.72 -15.16
C ILE A 4 11.25 -15.24 -14.84
N TYR A 5 10.30 -14.40 -15.25
CA TYR A 5 10.36 -12.97 -15.01
C TYR A 5 9.55 -12.60 -13.78
N VAL A 6 10.11 -11.74 -12.92
CA VAL A 6 9.40 -11.15 -11.78
C VAL A 6 9.37 -9.65 -11.96
N HIS A 7 8.22 -9.15 -12.35
CA HIS A 7 7.98 -7.74 -12.61
C HIS A 7 7.51 -7.05 -11.34
N THR A 8 8.18 -5.98 -10.92
CA THR A 8 7.65 -5.09 -9.88
C THR A 8 6.95 -3.90 -10.54
N LEU A 9 5.76 -3.55 -10.06
CA LEU A 9 4.95 -2.46 -10.61
C LEU A 9 4.39 -1.63 -9.45
N GLY A 10 4.83 -0.39 -9.29
CA GLY A 10 4.46 0.35 -8.08
C GLY A 10 5.24 1.62 -7.79
N ASP A 11 5.21 1.97 -6.51
CA ASP A 11 5.87 3.15 -5.94
C ASP A 11 7.16 2.80 -5.17
N SER A 12 7.58 3.69 -4.26
CA SER A 12 8.80 3.56 -3.47
C SER A 12 8.87 2.32 -2.57
N THR A 13 7.75 1.67 -2.30
CA THR A 13 7.75 0.39 -1.58
C THR A 13 8.42 -0.72 -2.37
N LEU A 14 8.32 -0.68 -3.70
CA LEU A 14 9.02 -1.61 -4.60
C LEU A 14 10.26 -0.99 -5.24
N ASP A 15 10.40 0.34 -5.20
CA ASP A 15 11.54 1.07 -5.73
C ASP A 15 12.15 2.05 -4.72
N ASN A 16 12.92 1.52 -3.78
CA ASN A 16 13.61 2.32 -2.77
C ASN A 16 15.08 2.61 -3.12
N VAL A 17 15.53 2.35 -4.35
CA VAL A 17 16.96 2.47 -4.70
C VAL A 17 17.46 3.91 -4.56
N TYR A 18 16.62 4.92 -4.83
CA TYR A 18 16.96 6.32 -4.54
C TYR A 18 17.37 6.49 -3.08
N TRP A 19 16.63 5.88 -2.14
CA TRP A 19 16.85 5.98 -0.70
C TRP A 19 18.09 5.20 -0.22
N MET A 20 18.54 4.21 -0.98
CA MET A 20 19.76 3.42 -0.71
C MET A 20 21.03 4.09 -1.23
N LEU A 21 20.92 5.03 -2.16
CA LEU A 21 22.09 5.77 -2.65
C LEU A 21 22.64 6.71 -1.59
N ASP A 22 23.97 6.77 -1.51
CA ASP A 22 24.67 7.83 -0.76
C ASP A 22 24.37 9.23 -1.33
N GLU A 23 24.73 10.28 -0.58
CA GLU A 23 24.51 11.67 -1.01
C GLU A 23 25.20 12.00 -2.35
N GLN A 24 26.26 11.27 -2.71
CA GLN A 24 27.03 11.45 -3.93
C GLN A 24 26.54 10.59 -5.10
N GLY A 25 25.55 9.72 -4.90
CA GLY A 25 25.05 8.75 -5.88
C GLY A 25 26.09 7.76 -6.40
N LYS A 26 27.19 7.52 -5.70
CA LYS A 26 28.34 6.78 -6.25
C LYS A 26 28.24 5.27 -6.09
N ASN A 27 27.51 4.80 -5.08
CA ASN A 27 27.44 3.39 -4.73
C ASN A 27 26.26 2.65 -5.36
N ILE A 28 26.13 2.74 -6.68
CA ILE A 28 24.96 2.21 -7.42
C ILE A 28 24.77 0.71 -7.21
N GLU A 29 25.84 -0.09 -7.31
CA GLU A 29 25.74 -1.54 -7.21
C GLU A 29 25.32 -1.99 -5.80
N GLU A 30 25.89 -1.39 -4.74
CA GLU A 30 25.47 -1.70 -3.37
C GLU A 30 24.04 -1.21 -3.12
N ALA A 31 23.70 0.01 -3.56
CA ALA A 31 22.35 0.55 -3.41
C ALA A 31 21.32 -0.33 -4.12
N LYS A 32 21.64 -0.86 -5.31
CA LYS A 32 20.79 -1.80 -6.03
C LYS A 32 20.71 -3.15 -5.31
N ALA A 33 21.81 -3.70 -4.82
CA ALA A 33 21.80 -4.95 -4.07
C ALA A 33 21.00 -4.85 -2.76
N GLN A 34 21.01 -3.68 -2.11
CA GLN A 34 20.27 -3.40 -0.88
C GLN A 34 18.83 -2.91 -1.13
N SER A 35 18.46 -2.58 -2.36
CA SER A 35 17.09 -2.18 -2.69
C SER A 35 16.14 -3.38 -2.64
N VAL A 36 14.84 -3.13 -2.57
CA VAL A 36 13.83 -4.20 -2.61
C VAL A 36 14.00 -5.06 -3.87
N GLU A 37 14.23 -4.43 -5.03
CA GLU A 37 14.48 -5.13 -6.30
C GLU A 37 15.68 -6.08 -6.22
N GLY A 38 16.84 -5.60 -5.74
CA GLY A 38 18.04 -6.44 -5.64
C GLY A 38 17.90 -7.55 -4.60
N GLN A 39 17.18 -7.29 -3.51
CA GLN A 39 16.90 -8.30 -2.51
C GLN A 39 15.93 -9.38 -3.01
N ILE A 40 14.91 -9.03 -3.80
CA ILE A 40 14.06 -10.01 -4.49
C ILE A 40 14.91 -10.86 -5.44
N GLN A 41 15.78 -10.23 -6.23
CA GLN A 41 16.64 -10.93 -7.18
C GLN A 41 17.57 -11.91 -6.48
N ALA A 42 18.26 -11.47 -5.42
CA ALA A 42 19.14 -12.32 -4.63
C ALA A 42 18.39 -13.50 -4.01
N LYS A 43 17.19 -13.26 -3.46
CA LYS A 43 16.39 -14.29 -2.78
C LYS A 43 15.93 -15.40 -3.72
N LEU A 44 15.48 -15.03 -4.92
CA LEU A 44 15.03 -15.99 -5.93
C LEU A 44 16.20 -16.80 -6.52
N GLN A 45 17.40 -16.22 -6.53
CA GLN A 45 18.61 -16.87 -7.04
C GLN A 45 19.24 -17.87 -6.05
N GLU A 46 18.94 -17.80 -4.74
CA GLU A 46 19.47 -18.73 -3.72
C GLU A 46 19.32 -20.21 -4.12
N ASP A 47 18.24 -20.55 -4.83
CA ASP A 47 17.96 -21.92 -5.27
C ASP A 47 18.40 -22.20 -6.73
N ASN A 48 18.46 -21.17 -7.59
CA ASN A 48 18.78 -21.29 -9.03
C ASN A 48 19.26 -19.96 -9.62
N ASP A 49 20.58 -19.75 -9.69
CA ASP A 49 21.21 -18.46 -10.09
C ASP A 49 20.73 -17.87 -11.43
N ASP A 50 20.36 -18.70 -12.41
CA ASP A 50 20.05 -18.22 -13.79
C ASP A 50 18.57 -18.34 -14.19
N LEU A 51 17.69 -18.81 -13.30
CA LEU A 51 16.29 -19.07 -13.67
C LEU A 51 15.41 -17.83 -13.58
N TYR A 52 15.62 -16.98 -12.57
CA TYR A 52 14.78 -15.84 -12.26
C TYR A 52 15.43 -14.51 -12.66
N GLN A 53 14.67 -13.65 -13.33
CA GLN A 53 15.07 -12.29 -13.66
C GLN A 53 14.04 -11.29 -13.13
N VAL A 54 14.49 -10.39 -12.25
CA VAL A 54 13.66 -9.29 -11.73
C VAL A 54 13.76 -8.10 -12.66
N ILE A 55 12.61 -7.55 -13.05
CA ILE A 55 12.50 -6.36 -13.91
C ILE A 55 11.63 -5.33 -13.21
N SER A 56 12.23 -4.20 -12.81
CA SER A 56 11.49 -3.15 -12.11
C SER A 56 10.79 -2.19 -13.06
N HIS A 57 9.46 -2.18 -13.00
CA HIS A 57 8.58 -1.13 -13.53
C HIS A 57 8.04 -0.24 -12.41
N ALA A 58 8.52 -0.40 -11.16
CA ALA A 58 8.24 0.50 -10.06
C ALA A 58 9.16 1.73 -10.09
N TYR A 59 8.60 2.86 -9.69
CA TYR A 59 9.27 4.16 -9.64
C TYR A 59 8.89 4.91 -8.36
N ASP A 60 9.88 5.40 -7.62
CA ASP A 60 9.63 6.25 -6.47
C ASP A 60 8.79 7.49 -6.85
N GLY A 61 7.79 7.77 -6.02
CA GLY A 61 6.88 8.89 -6.19
C GLY A 61 5.65 8.62 -7.01
N PHE A 62 5.61 7.50 -7.72
CA PHE A 62 4.51 7.22 -8.63
C PHE A 62 3.23 6.98 -7.84
N THR A 63 2.14 7.50 -8.37
CA THR A 63 0.78 7.24 -7.89
C THR A 63 0.14 6.18 -8.77
N THR A 64 -1.05 5.73 -8.39
CA THR A 64 -1.89 4.87 -9.23
C THR A 64 -2.11 5.50 -10.62
N ASN A 65 -2.26 6.83 -10.70
CA ASN A 65 -2.37 7.54 -11.99
C ASN A 65 -1.10 7.45 -12.84
N SER A 66 0.05 7.62 -12.19
CA SER A 66 1.36 7.59 -12.85
C SER A 66 1.63 6.22 -13.48
N LEU A 67 1.09 5.14 -12.92
CA LEU A 67 1.16 3.83 -13.54
C LEU A 67 0.30 3.70 -14.80
N ILE A 68 -0.91 4.27 -14.77
CA ILE A 68 -1.89 4.20 -15.86
C ILE A 68 -1.44 5.06 -17.05
N ASP A 69 -1.22 6.34 -16.80
CA ASP A 69 -0.99 7.33 -17.85
C ASP A 69 0.51 7.50 -18.18
N GLY A 70 1.39 6.99 -17.31
CA GLY A 70 2.79 7.39 -17.29
C GLY A 70 3.01 8.71 -16.57
N ASP A 71 4.27 8.98 -16.19
CA ASP A 71 4.67 10.21 -15.49
C ASP A 71 6.18 10.44 -15.62
N ASP A 72 6.65 11.64 -15.26
CA ASP A 72 8.07 11.95 -15.17
C ASP A 72 8.69 11.32 -13.92
N VAL A 73 9.75 10.53 -14.14
CA VAL A 73 10.53 9.93 -13.05
C VAL A 73 11.16 11.02 -12.18
N GLY A 74 10.93 10.87 -10.88
CA GLY A 74 11.44 11.80 -9.88
C GLY A 74 10.62 13.07 -9.75
N SER A 75 9.36 13.13 -10.19
CA SER A 75 8.46 14.27 -9.95
C SER A 75 8.37 14.67 -8.46
N VAL A 76 8.46 13.69 -7.54
CA VAL A 76 8.51 13.88 -6.08
C VAL A 76 9.93 13.96 -5.52
N LEU A 77 10.92 13.48 -6.27
CA LEU A 77 12.33 13.56 -5.94
C LEU A 77 12.84 14.90 -6.48
N ARG A 78 13.93 15.45 -5.97
CA ARG A 78 14.43 16.73 -6.52
C ARG A 78 15.16 16.53 -7.86
N VAL A 79 14.63 15.64 -8.70
CA VAL A 79 15.17 15.16 -9.96
C VAL A 79 14.31 15.72 -11.08
N ARG A 80 14.84 16.69 -11.82
CA ARG A 80 14.16 17.29 -12.97
C ARG A 80 15.14 17.48 -14.12
N PRO A 81 14.69 17.43 -15.38
CA PRO A 81 15.48 17.94 -16.50
C PRO A 81 15.99 19.34 -16.13
N GLN A 82 17.28 19.62 -16.31
CA GLN A 82 17.99 20.85 -15.87
C GLN A 82 18.43 20.95 -14.39
N ARG A 83 17.88 20.16 -13.46
CA ARG A 83 18.31 20.17 -12.05
C ARG A 83 18.25 18.77 -11.46
N VAL A 84 19.34 18.03 -11.65
CA VAL A 84 19.56 16.71 -11.06
C VAL A 84 20.79 16.78 -10.16
N ASP A 85 20.63 16.43 -8.89
CA ASP A 85 21.76 16.29 -7.97
C ASP A 85 22.50 14.96 -8.20
N ALA A 86 23.64 14.75 -7.53
CA ALA A 86 24.47 13.56 -7.76
C ALA A 86 23.71 12.26 -7.46
N ARG A 87 22.91 12.26 -6.39
CA ARG A 87 22.02 11.15 -6.02
C ARG A 87 20.98 10.86 -7.10
N GLY A 88 20.32 11.90 -7.61
CA GLY A 88 19.38 11.82 -8.72
C GLY A 88 20.00 11.25 -9.99
N LEU A 89 21.23 11.65 -10.32
CA LEU A 89 21.96 11.11 -11.48
C LEU A 89 22.24 9.61 -11.30
N GLY A 90 22.63 9.20 -10.08
CA GLY A 90 22.79 7.79 -9.73
C GLY A 90 21.50 7.01 -9.93
N TYR A 91 20.38 7.54 -9.44
CA TYR A 91 19.06 6.94 -9.57
C TYR A 91 18.60 6.80 -11.03
N LEU A 92 18.71 7.85 -11.84
CA LEU A 92 18.37 7.78 -13.28
C LEU A 92 19.23 6.72 -14.00
N LYS A 93 20.53 6.65 -13.67
CA LYS A 93 21.42 5.62 -14.21
C LYS A 93 20.99 4.20 -13.79
N CYS A 94 20.55 3.99 -12.55
CA CYS A 94 20.01 2.70 -12.10
C CYS A 94 18.77 2.27 -12.90
N LYS A 95 17.95 3.24 -13.32
CA LYS A 95 16.70 3.03 -14.07
C LYS A 95 16.87 3.04 -15.58
N ASP A 96 18.11 3.11 -16.07
CA ASP A 96 18.45 3.25 -17.48
C ASP A 96 17.72 4.42 -18.16
N ILE A 97 17.59 5.55 -17.45
CA ILE A 97 16.99 6.78 -17.95
C ILE A 97 18.10 7.75 -18.30
N ASN A 98 18.08 8.25 -19.54
CA ASN A 98 19.07 9.18 -20.00
C ASN A 98 18.87 10.56 -19.36
N SER A 99 19.79 10.96 -18.49
CA SER A 99 19.76 12.24 -17.78
C SER A 99 19.81 13.48 -18.68
N THR A 100 20.13 13.32 -19.97
CA THR A 100 20.15 14.43 -20.95
C THR A 100 18.81 14.63 -21.65
N ASP A 101 17.82 13.76 -21.42
CA ASP A 101 16.52 13.87 -22.07
C ASP A 101 15.75 15.09 -21.53
N ASP A 102 14.93 15.69 -22.40
CA ASP A 102 14.11 16.86 -22.05
C ASP A 102 12.97 16.52 -21.07
N SER A 103 12.65 15.23 -20.92
CA SER A 103 11.70 14.66 -19.98
C SER A 103 12.19 13.31 -19.49
N PHE A 104 11.86 12.92 -18.26
CA PHE A 104 12.15 11.58 -17.73
C PHE A 104 10.89 10.71 -17.73
N PHE A 105 10.04 10.91 -18.75
CA PHE A 105 8.73 10.30 -18.83
C PHE A 105 8.83 8.79 -19.06
N VAL A 106 8.07 8.03 -18.27
CA VAL A 106 7.94 6.57 -18.42
C VAL A 106 6.47 6.17 -18.33
N SER A 107 6.08 5.12 -19.06
CA SER A 107 4.77 4.48 -18.96
C SER A 107 4.92 3.05 -18.43
N PRO A 108 4.78 2.83 -17.10
CA PRO A 108 5.08 1.53 -16.47
C PRO A 108 4.27 0.35 -17.03
N ILE A 109 2.96 0.51 -17.18
CA ILE A 109 2.10 -0.56 -17.74
C ILE A 109 2.50 -0.88 -19.18
N SER A 110 2.76 0.14 -20.01
CA SER A 110 3.18 -0.08 -21.40
C SER A 110 4.51 -0.84 -21.46
N LYS A 111 5.48 -0.47 -20.61
CA LYS A 111 6.76 -1.20 -20.50
C LYS A 111 6.54 -2.65 -20.07
N LEU A 112 5.71 -2.90 -19.06
CA LEU A 112 5.36 -4.26 -18.61
C LEU A 112 4.76 -5.10 -19.75
N LYS A 113 3.79 -4.55 -20.50
CA LYS A 113 3.17 -5.25 -21.64
C LYS A 113 4.20 -5.60 -22.70
N ASN A 114 5.07 -4.66 -23.06
CA ASN A 114 6.14 -4.90 -24.04
C ASN A 114 7.10 -6.03 -23.61
N GLU A 115 7.47 -6.07 -22.33
CA GLU A 115 8.33 -7.14 -21.78
C GLU A 115 7.65 -8.51 -21.85
N ILE A 116 6.36 -8.58 -21.50
CA ILE A 116 5.57 -9.81 -21.64
C ILE A 116 5.51 -10.23 -23.10
N GLU A 117 5.18 -9.30 -24.01
CA GLU A 117 5.09 -9.56 -25.45
C GLU A 117 6.40 -10.08 -26.04
N ALA A 118 7.54 -9.57 -25.59
CA ALA A 118 8.86 -9.99 -26.03
C ALA A 118 9.23 -11.42 -25.59
N HIS A 119 8.59 -11.96 -24.55
CA HIS A 119 8.93 -13.25 -23.94
C HIS A 119 7.72 -14.19 -23.77
N PRO A 120 7.01 -14.54 -24.86
CA PRO A 120 5.72 -15.26 -24.80
C PRO A 120 5.70 -16.59 -24.08
N ASP A 121 6.77 -17.36 -24.20
CA ASP A 121 6.82 -18.71 -23.64
C ASP A 121 7.32 -18.73 -22.18
N SER A 122 7.52 -17.56 -21.57
CA SER A 122 8.06 -17.43 -20.21
C SER A 122 6.95 -17.31 -19.17
N THR A 123 7.28 -17.66 -17.92
CA THR A 123 6.41 -17.35 -16.78
C THR A 123 6.67 -15.93 -16.31
N HIS A 124 5.61 -15.16 -16.10
CA HIS A 124 5.70 -13.79 -15.60
C HIS A 124 4.94 -13.63 -14.29
N TYR A 125 5.65 -13.39 -13.20
CA TYR A 125 5.06 -12.91 -11.96
C TYR A 125 4.97 -11.39 -12.00
N ILE A 126 3.82 -10.82 -11.61
CA ILE A 126 3.62 -9.37 -11.58
C ILE A 126 3.27 -8.95 -10.16
N VAL A 127 4.21 -8.35 -9.45
CA VAL A 127 4.03 -7.84 -8.08
C VAL A 127 3.61 -6.38 -8.14
N MET A 128 2.37 -6.08 -7.73
CA MET A 128 1.83 -4.72 -7.77
C MET A 128 1.67 -4.12 -6.36
N SER A 129 2.29 -2.96 -6.12
CA SER A 129 2.13 -2.18 -4.88
C SER A 129 1.96 -0.70 -5.16
N VAL A 130 0.75 -0.18 -4.89
CA VAL A 130 0.40 1.22 -5.17
C VAL A 130 -0.54 1.78 -4.10
N CYS A 131 -1.01 3.01 -4.31
CA CYS A 131 -1.88 3.79 -3.44
C CYS A 131 -1.24 4.43 -2.22
N GLY A 132 -0.06 3.97 -1.77
CA GLY A 132 0.68 4.62 -0.67
C GLY A 132 0.95 6.09 -0.99
N ASN A 133 1.50 6.33 -2.18
CA ASN A 133 1.71 7.69 -2.67
C ASN A 133 0.44 8.48 -3.00
N ASP A 134 -0.64 7.82 -3.45
CA ASP A 134 -1.92 8.51 -3.66
C ASP A 134 -2.41 9.16 -2.35
N PHE A 135 -2.31 8.44 -1.24
CA PHE A 135 -2.64 8.99 0.08
C PHE A 135 -1.67 10.09 0.49
N ARG A 136 -0.36 9.87 0.32
CA ARG A 136 0.68 10.85 0.68
C ARG A 136 0.47 12.20 0.00
N VAL A 137 0.17 12.22 -1.29
CA VAL A 137 -0.04 13.47 -2.05
C VAL A 137 -1.29 14.23 -1.55
N GLN A 138 -2.27 13.53 -0.98
CA GLN A 138 -3.51 14.14 -0.46
C GLN A 138 -3.48 14.42 1.04
N ILE A 139 -2.46 13.97 1.77
CA ILE A 139 -2.44 13.94 3.24
C ILE A 139 -2.52 15.33 3.89
N THR A 140 -2.07 16.36 3.19
CA THR A 140 -2.09 17.75 3.67
C THR A 140 -3.49 18.27 3.98
N THR A 141 -4.53 17.64 3.44
CA THR A 141 -5.93 17.97 3.75
C THR A 141 -6.70 16.69 4.10
N PRO A 142 -6.90 16.37 5.39
CA PRO A 142 -7.60 15.16 5.84
C PRO A 142 -8.91 14.83 5.13
N ILE A 143 -9.75 15.85 4.95
CA ILE A 143 -11.04 15.72 4.28
C ILE A 143 -10.85 15.40 2.80
N LYS A 144 -9.83 15.98 2.16
CA LYS A 144 -9.51 15.71 0.75
C LYS A 144 -9.06 14.27 0.57
N MET A 145 -8.20 13.78 1.46
CA MET A 145 -7.74 12.38 1.47
C MET A 145 -8.92 11.40 1.57
N LEU A 146 -9.87 11.63 2.49
CA LEU A 146 -11.05 10.78 2.60
C LEU A 146 -11.95 10.85 1.38
N LYS A 147 -12.11 12.05 0.80
CA LYS A 147 -12.90 12.26 -0.42
C LYS A 147 -12.27 11.66 -1.68
N SER A 148 -10.94 11.49 -1.72
CA SER A 148 -10.24 10.90 -2.85
C SER A 148 -10.24 9.37 -2.83
N ILE A 149 -10.62 8.72 -1.72
CA ILE A 149 -10.66 7.25 -1.64
C ILE A 149 -11.42 6.60 -2.80
N PRO A 150 -12.66 7.02 -3.15
CA PRO A 150 -13.38 6.42 -4.27
C PRO A 150 -12.64 6.53 -5.61
N GLU A 151 -12.03 7.68 -5.88
CA GLU A 151 -11.25 7.94 -7.10
C GLU A 151 -9.95 7.12 -7.14
N ILE A 152 -9.28 6.95 -6.00
CA ILE A 152 -8.11 6.06 -5.88
C ILE A 152 -8.52 4.61 -6.15
N LEU A 153 -9.64 4.16 -5.56
CA LEU A 153 -10.16 2.81 -5.77
C LEU A 153 -10.60 2.56 -7.21
N GLU A 154 -11.20 3.54 -7.88
CA GLU A 154 -11.55 3.44 -9.30
C GLU A 154 -10.31 3.21 -10.16
N ARG A 155 -9.26 4.01 -9.95
CA ARG A 155 -7.97 3.87 -10.65
C ARG A 155 -7.28 2.54 -10.31
N TYR A 156 -7.36 2.09 -9.05
CA TYR A 156 -6.82 0.78 -8.67
C TYR A 156 -7.56 -0.36 -9.37
N ASN A 157 -8.88 -0.29 -9.44
CA ASN A 157 -9.69 -1.29 -10.16
C ASN A 157 -9.38 -1.30 -11.65
N PHE A 158 -9.10 -0.14 -12.26
CA PHE A 158 -8.60 -0.08 -13.62
C PHE A 158 -7.29 -0.88 -13.77
N LEU A 159 -6.30 -0.66 -12.89
CA LEU A 159 -5.05 -1.44 -12.90
C LEU A 159 -5.29 -2.94 -12.72
N LEU A 160 -6.19 -3.33 -11.81
CA LEU A 160 -6.54 -4.73 -11.61
C LEU A 160 -7.15 -5.34 -12.88
N ASN A 161 -8.00 -4.61 -13.59
CA ASN A 161 -8.57 -5.09 -14.85
C ASN A 161 -7.48 -5.31 -15.89
N GLU A 162 -6.51 -4.39 -16.00
CA GLU A 162 -5.34 -4.56 -16.88
C GLU A 162 -4.55 -5.83 -16.54
N LEU A 163 -4.35 -6.14 -15.25
CA LEU A 163 -3.67 -7.36 -14.81
C LEU A 163 -4.49 -8.63 -15.10
N VAL A 164 -5.81 -8.58 -14.90
CA VAL A 164 -6.72 -9.70 -15.21
C VAL A 164 -6.77 -9.97 -16.71
N GLU A 165 -6.79 -8.93 -17.53
CA GLU A 165 -6.70 -9.05 -18.99
C GLU A 165 -5.39 -9.71 -19.41
N LEU A 166 -4.26 -9.34 -18.80
CA LEU A 166 -2.97 -10.00 -19.03
C LEU A 166 -3.01 -11.47 -18.59
N LYS A 167 -3.58 -11.78 -17.43
CA LYS A 167 -3.79 -13.16 -16.93
C LYS A 167 -4.61 -14.01 -17.89
N GLY A 168 -5.60 -13.41 -18.56
CA GLY A 168 -6.49 -14.08 -19.51
C GLY A 168 -5.93 -14.30 -20.91
N MET A 169 -4.71 -13.84 -21.22
CA MET A 169 -4.13 -14.00 -22.56
C MET A 169 -3.78 -15.47 -22.85
N GLU A 170 -4.25 -15.97 -24.00
CA GLU A 170 -3.95 -17.34 -24.43
C GLU A 170 -2.44 -17.56 -24.60
N ASN A 171 -1.96 -18.72 -24.15
CA ASN A 171 -0.57 -19.14 -24.23
C ASN A 171 0.42 -18.26 -23.45
N ARG A 172 -0.03 -17.55 -22.41
CA ARG A 172 0.84 -16.81 -21.49
C ARG A 172 0.69 -17.36 -20.08
N ASP A 173 1.78 -17.51 -19.35
CA ASP A 173 1.76 -17.91 -17.93
C ASP A 173 1.98 -16.67 -17.04
N ILE A 174 0.91 -15.91 -16.81
CA ILE A 174 0.94 -14.66 -16.04
C ILE A 174 0.36 -14.87 -14.64
N LYS A 175 1.12 -14.46 -13.63
CA LYS A 175 0.84 -14.71 -12.21
C LYS A 175 0.87 -13.40 -11.41
N PRO A 176 -0.26 -12.68 -11.33
CA PRO A 176 -0.33 -11.44 -10.56
C PRO A 176 -0.23 -11.72 -9.05
N ILE A 177 0.39 -10.80 -8.32
CA ILE A 177 0.49 -10.77 -6.86
C ILE A 177 0.20 -9.33 -6.44
N LEU A 178 -0.78 -9.14 -5.55
CA LEU A 178 -1.00 -7.82 -4.95
C LEU A 178 -0.15 -7.68 -3.69
N MET A 179 0.33 -6.48 -3.44
CA MET A 179 1.02 -6.15 -2.21
C MET A 179 0.38 -4.91 -1.59
N PHE A 180 -0.08 -5.05 -0.35
CA PHE A 180 -0.64 -3.94 0.40
C PHE A 180 0.48 -3.08 0.98
N GLN A 181 0.20 -1.80 1.17
CA GLN A 181 1.15 -0.86 1.76
C GLN A 181 1.12 -1.01 3.29
N TYR A 182 2.30 -1.01 3.91
CA TYR A 182 2.43 -1.15 5.36
C TYR A 182 2.00 0.09 6.13
N ARG A 183 1.93 -0.06 7.46
CA ARG A 183 1.92 1.05 8.41
C ARG A 183 3.27 1.77 8.37
N VAL A 184 3.25 3.10 8.44
CA VAL A 184 4.45 3.95 8.41
C VAL A 184 5.21 3.91 9.75
N ASP A 185 6.46 4.36 9.78
CA ASP A 185 7.30 4.34 10.98
C ASP A 185 6.67 5.15 12.13
N ALA A 186 6.25 4.47 13.20
CA ALA A 186 5.66 5.10 14.37
C ALA A 186 6.68 5.83 15.25
N ASN A 187 7.98 5.59 15.04
CA ASN A 187 9.05 6.28 15.75
C ASN A 187 9.47 7.58 15.05
N ASN A 188 9.08 7.77 13.79
CA ASN A 188 9.44 8.94 13.00
C ASN A 188 8.24 9.43 12.18
N ASP A 189 7.54 10.45 12.67
CA ASP A 189 6.41 11.06 11.95
C ASP A 189 6.87 12.21 11.04
N GLY A 190 7.93 12.00 10.25
CA GLY A 190 8.55 13.04 9.41
C GLY A 190 7.58 13.69 8.41
N TYR A 191 6.54 12.95 8.01
CA TYR A 191 5.48 13.42 7.12
C TYR A 191 4.23 13.95 7.86
N GLY A 192 4.19 13.88 9.20
CA GLY A 192 3.05 14.34 10.00
C GLY A 192 1.79 13.47 9.89
N ILE A 193 1.92 12.23 9.37
CA ILE A 193 0.83 11.28 9.15
C ILE A 193 0.11 10.97 10.45
N TYR A 194 0.84 10.58 11.49
CA TYR A 194 0.24 10.22 12.77
C TYR A 194 -0.38 11.44 13.45
N ASN A 195 0.25 12.60 13.37
CA ASN A 195 -0.33 13.85 13.87
C ASN A 195 -1.67 14.19 13.19
N ILE A 196 -1.72 14.06 11.86
CA ILE A 196 -2.95 14.28 11.08
C ILE A 196 -4.03 13.26 11.48
N LEU A 197 -3.70 11.97 11.50
CA LEU A 197 -4.64 10.92 11.85
C LEU A 197 -5.15 11.03 13.28
N LYS A 198 -4.33 11.51 14.22
CA LYS A 198 -4.75 11.83 15.59
C LYS A 198 -5.85 12.89 15.62
N ILE A 199 -5.70 13.96 14.82
CA ILE A 199 -6.70 15.03 14.72
C ILE A 199 -8.00 14.47 14.12
N ILE A 200 -7.91 13.71 13.03
CA ILE A 200 -9.09 13.07 12.39
C ILE A 200 -9.79 12.14 13.39
N GLY A 201 -9.03 11.29 14.07
CA GLY A 201 -9.54 10.37 15.07
C GLY A 201 -10.25 11.12 16.21
N ALA A 202 -9.66 12.20 16.71
CA ALA A 202 -10.23 12.99 17.80
C ALA A 202 -11.54 13.68 17.39
N VAL A 203 -11.58 14.28 16.19
CA VAL A 203 -12.78 14.90 15.63
C VAL A 203 -13.87 13.85 15.43
N THR A 204 -13.53 12.72 14.80
CA THR A 204 -14.48 11.64 14.55
C THR A 204 -15.06 11.08 15.85
N LEU A 205 -14.20 10.78 16.82
CA LEU A 205 -14.60 10.29 18.13
C LEU A 205 -15.53 11.29 18.85
N THR A 206 -15.20 12.58 18.81
CA THR A 206 -16.04 13.63 19.41
C THR A 206 -17.41 13.68 18.77
N ILE A 207 -17.48 13.61 17.43
CA ILE A 207 -18.75 13.57 16.70
C ILE A 207 -19.55 12.32 17.09
N SER A 208 -18.92 11.15 17.17
CA SER A 208 -19.60 9.91 17.58
C SER A 208 -20.18 10.02 18.99
N LEU A 209 -19.40 10.56 19.95
CA LEU A 209 -19.81 10.71 21.35
C LEU A 209 -20.96 11.72 21.51
N LEU A 210 -20.88 12.88 20.85
CA LEU A 210 -21.96 13.87 20.86
C LEU A 210 -23.23 13.33 20.21
N SER A 211 -23.09 12.57 19.13
CA SER A 211 -24.21 11.95 18.41
C SER A 211 -24.88 10.87 19.27
N ALA A 212 -24.10 10.05 19.96
CA ALA A 212 -24.61 9.07 20.92
C ALA A 212 -25.32 9.76 22.11
N ALA A 213 -24.74 10.83 22.66
CA ALA A 213 -25.36 11.61 23.73
C ALA A 213 -26.68 12.26 23.29
N ALA A 214 -26.76 12.78 22.05
CA ALA A 214 -27.98 13.32 21.47
C ALA A 214 -29.08 12.24 21.35
N LEU A 215 -28.72 11.02 20.93
CA LEU A 215 -29.65 9.90 20.88
C LEU A 215 -30.14 9.49 22.27
N ILE A 216 -29.24 9.33 23.24
CA ILE A 216 -29.61 9.00 24.62
C ILE A 216 -30.54 10.08 25.19
N THR A 217 -30.22 11.36 24.96
CA THR A 217 -31.05 12.49 25.40
C THR A 217 -32.43 12.47 24.72
N SER A 218 -32.50 12.15 23.43
CA SER A 218 -33.78 12.02 22.73
C SER A 218 -34.70 10.96 23.35
N LEU A 219 -34.12 9.85 23.85
CA LEU A 219 -34.88 8.79 24.53
C LEU A 219 -35.43 9.25 25.89
N THR A 220 -34.81 10.23 26.55
CA THR A 220 -35.32 10.79 27.82
C THR A 220 -36.63 11.59 27.64
N ALA A 221 -37.04 11.90 26.41
CA ALA A 221 -38.37 12.43 26.12
C ALA A 221 -39.49 11.48 26.57
N LEU A 222 -39.23 10.16 26.58
CA LEU A 222 -40.13 9.15 27.14
C LEU A 222 -40.35 9.33 28.65
N ALA A 223 -39.42 9.99 29.35
CA ALA A 223 -39.53 10.35 30.75
C ALA A 223 -40.11 11.76 30.97
N GLY A 224 -40.55 12.46 29.92
CA GLY A 224 -41.16 13.80 30.00
C GLY A 224 -40.18 14.94 30.28
N LEU A 225 -38.86 14.69 30.21
CA LEU A 225 -37.83 15.69 30.53
C LEU A 225 -37.62 16.74 29.43
N ILE A 226 -37.98 16.42 28.19
CA ILE A 226 -37.90 17.32 27.02
C ILE A 226 -39.15 17.20 26.15
N SER A 227 -39.43 18.23 25.35
CA SER A 227 -40.57 18.21 24.42
C SER A 227 -40.33 17.22 23.27
N ALA A 228 -41.41 16.64 22.73
CA ALA A 228 -41.34 15.71 21.61
C ALA A 228 -40.65 16.30 20.36
N PRO A 229 -40.89 17.55 19.94
CA PRO A 229 -40.16 18.16 18.81
C PRO A 229 -38.65 18.25 19.05
N ALA A 230 -38.23 18.62 20.27
CA ALA A 230 -36.81 18.69 20.62
C ALA A 230 -36.16 17.31 20.59
N ALA A 231 -36.87 16.28 21.07
CA ALA A 231 -36.43 14.90 21.01
C ALA A 231 -36.20 14.41 19.57
N ILE A 232 -37.13 14.70 18.65
CA ILE A 232 -37.01 14.33 17.24
C ILE A 232 -35.77 15.00 16.61
N ILE A 233 -35.57 16.29 16.87
CA ILE A 233 -34.40 17.02 16.34
C ILE A 233 -33.10 16.39 16.85
N LEU A 234 -33.00 16.10 18.15
CA LEU A 234 -31.83 15.46 18.74
C LEU A 234 -31.58 14.06 18.17
N ALA A 235 -32.64 13.27 17.94
CA ALA A 235 -32.53 11.96 17.32
C ALA A 235 -31.99 12.07 15.89
N LEU A 236 -32.50 13.02 15.09
CA LEU A 236 -32.03 13.24 13.72
C LEU A 236 -30.56 13.71 13.68
N ILE A 237 -30.17 14.62 14.57
CA ILE A 237 -28.77 15.06 14.71
C ILE A 237 -27.88 13.89 15.09
N GLY A 238 -28.30 13.07 16.05
CA GLY A 238 -27.54 11.91 16.50
C GLY A 238 -27.41 10.83 15.43
N ILE A 239 -28.49 10.50 14.72
CA ILE A 239 -28.44 9.56 13.59
C ILE A 239 -27.52 10.10 12.48
N GLY A 240 -27.73 11.36 12.06
CA GLY A 240 -26.94 11.98 11.01
C GLY A 240 -25.45 12.07 11.35
N GLY A 241 -25.12 12.43 12.60
CA GLY A 241 -23.75 12.49 13.07
C GLY A 241 -23.07 11.12 13.16
N LEU A 242 -23.79 10.07 13.59
CA LEU A 242 -23.26 8.70 13.55
C LEU A 242 -23.06 8.19 12.12
N ILE A 243 -23.99 8.47 11.20
CA ILE A 243 -23.84 8.11 9.77
C ILE A 243 -22.61 8.81 9.19
N LEU A 244 -22.46 10.11 9.41
CA LEU A 244 -21.32 10.89 8.92
C LEU A 244 -20.00 10.38 9.52
N SER A 245 -19.98 10.13 10.83
CA SER A 245 -18.82 9.57 11.51
C SER A 245 -18.44 8.19 10.94
N HIS A 246 -19.41 7.31 10.70
CA HIS A 246 -19.20 5.98 10.11
C HIS A 246 -18.73 6.04 8.64
N GLN A 247 -19.16 7.06 7.90
CA GLN A 247 -18.64 7.33 6.55
C GLN A 247 -17.19 7.82 6.54
N ILE A 248 -16.69 8.35 7.65
CA ILE A 248 -15.32 8.82 7.79
C ILE A 248 -14.43 7.69 8.34
N LEU A 249 -14.74 7.18 9.53
CA LEU A 249 -14.03 6.05 10.15
C LEU A 249 -15.02 5.08 10.82
N PRO A 250 -14.80 3.76 10.70
CA PRO A 250 -15.65 2.78 11.32
C PRO A 250 -15.67 2.90 12.86
N LEU A 251 -16.81 2.58 13.48
CA LEU A 251 -17.01 2.58 14.95
C LEU A 251 -15.98 1.70 15.69
N ARG A 252 -15.36 0.75 15.00
CA ARG A 252 -14.30 -0.11 15.55
C ARG A 252 -13.05 0.68 15.94
N MET A 253 -12.76 1.80 15.28
CA MET A 253 -11.71 2.72 15.72
C MET A 253 -11.95 3.14 17.18
N THR A 254 -13.20 3.47 17.54
CA THR A 254 -13.57 3.81 18.92
C THR A 254 -13.30 2.65 19.88
N ALA A 255 -13.58 1.40 19.49
CA ALA A 255 -13.28 0.24 20.33
C ALA A 255 -11.77 0.06 20.55
N LYS A 256 -10.95 0.21 19.49
CA LYS A 256 -9.47 0.17 19.57
C LYS A 256 -8.94 1.25 20.52
N VAL A 257 -9.40 2.49 20.38
CA VAL A 257 -9.02 3.60 21.27
C VAL A 257 -9.41 3.32 22.72
N LEU A 258 -10.64 2.81 22.96
CA LEU A 258 -11.09 2.45 24.30
C LEU A 258 -10.30 1.28 24.91
N SER A 259 -9.70 0.43 24.08
CA SER A 259 -8.80 -0.65 24.52
C SER A 259 -7.37 -0.17 24.82
N GLY A 260 -7.09 1.13 24.69
CA GLY A 260 -5.80 1.74 25.02
C GLY A 260 -4.84 1.89 23.84
N GLU A 261 -5.28 1.61 22.62
CA GLU A 261 -4.48 1.84 21.41
C GLU A 261 -4.30 3.34 21.16
N ASP A 262 -3.15 3.73 20.60
CA ASP A 262 -2.93 5.13 20.23
C ASP A 262 -3.96 5.55 19.16
N LEU A 263 -4.58 6.71 19.36
CA LEU A 263 -5.63 7.22 18.50
C LEU A 263 -5.20 7.34 17.05
N SER A 264 -3.94 7.73 16.78
CA SER A 264 -3.45 7.85 15.42
C SER A 264 -3.29 6.49 14.73
N MET A 265 -2.80 5.49 15.45
CA MET A 265 -2.66 4.11 14.96
C MET A 265 -4.02 3.47 14.71
N ALA A 266 -4.94 3.57 15.67
CA ALA A 266 -6.30 3.06 15.51
C ALA A 266 -7.02 3.72 14.32
N THR A 267 -6.75 5.00 14.07
CA THR A 267 -7.28 5.73 12.91
C THR A 267 -6.66 5.28 11.60
N LEU A 268 -5.33 5.04 11.57
CA LEU A 268 -4.63 4.49 10.41
C LEU A 268 -5.17 3.11 10.04
N ASP A 269 -5.22 2.20 11.01
CA ASP A 269 -5.71 0.84 10.82
C ASP A 269 -7.14 0.84 10.25
N ALA A 270 -8.02 1.66 10.82
CA ALA A 270 -9.40 1.78 10.38
C ALA A 270 -9.52 2.34 8.94
N LEU A 271 -8.62 3.25 8.55
CA LEU A 271 -8.53 3.78 7.19
C LEU A 271 -8.04 2.70 6.20
N LEU A 272 -6.99 1.96 6.55
CA LEU A 272 -6.46 0.86 5.75
C LEU A 272 -7.50 -0.25 5.56
N GLU A 273 -8.21 -0.65 6.63
CA GLU A 273 -9.32 -1.60 6.57
C GLU A 273 -10.37 -1.15 5.55
N ARG A 274 -10.85 0.09 5.65
CA ARG A 274 -11.86 0.63 4.73
C ARG A 274 -11.36 0.66 3.28
N PHE A 275 -10.09 1.03 3.09
CA PHE A 275 -9.50 1.15 1.76
C PHE A 275 -9.28 -0.21 1.09
N TYR A 276 -8.75 -1.20 1.81
CA TYR A 276 -8.40 -2.49 1.23
C TYR A 276 -9.58 -3.44 1.07
N GLN A 277 -10.71 -3.24 1.77
CA GLN A 277 -11.88 -4.13 1.66
C GLN A 277 -12.38 -4.37 0.22
N PRO A 278 -12.60 -3.35 -0.62
CA PRO A 278 -12.98 -3.56 -2.02
C PRO A 278 -11.89 -4.30 -2.83
N ILE A 279 -10.62 -4.03 -2.55
CA ILE A 279 -9.48 -4.65 -3.22
C ILE A 279 -9.39 -6.15 -2.85
N LEU A 280 -9.56 -6.48 -1.57
CA LEU A 280 -9.62 -7.84 -1.06
C LEU A 280 -10.72 -8.66 -1.74
N GLN A 281 -11.91 -8.07 -1.88
CA GLN A 281 -13.01 -8.73 -2.56
C GLN A 281 -12.67 -9.00 -4.02
N ARG A 282 -12.14 -7.99 -4.73
CA ARG A 282 -11.74 -8.13 -6.14
C ARG A 282 -10.65 -9.20 -6.32
N ALA A 283 -9.63 -9.20 -5.47
CA ALA A 283 -8.57 -10.21 -5.49
C ALA A 283 -9.08 -11.62 -5.19
N LYS A 284 -10.10 -11.75 -4.33
CA LYS A 284 -10.76 -13.02 -4.06
C LYS A 284 -11.48 -13.53 -5.32
N ASP A 285 -12.25 -12.67 -5.95
CA ASP A 285 -13.03 -13.00 -7.15
C ASP A 285 -12.13 -13.39 -8.33
N GLU A 286 -10.92 -12.83 -8.41
CA GLU A 286 -9.95 -13.03 -9.49
C GLU A 286 -8.82 -14.02 -9.14
N GLU A 287 -8.91 -14.67 -7.98
CA GLU A 287 -7.94 -15.67 -7.49
C GLU A 287 -6.49 -15.13 -7.46
N ILE A 288 -6.30 -13.92 -6.94
CA ILE A 288 -5.00 -13.26 -6.87
C ILE A 288 -4.47 -13.30 -5.43
N PRO A 289 -3.27 -13.86 -5.17
CA PRO A 289 -2.68 -13.84 -3.83
C PRO A 289 -2.26 -12.42 -3.44
N ILE A 290 -2.21 -12.18 -2.12
CA ILE A 290 -1.88 -10.87 -1.55
C ILE A 290 -0.79 -11.01 -0.49
N LEU A 291 0.24 -10.19 -0.59
CA LEU A 291 1.21 -9.92 0.47
C LEU A 291 0.70 -8.80 1.38
N ASP A 292 0.32 -9.16 2.60
CA ASP A 292 -0.28 -8.28 3.61
C ASP A 292 0.79 -7.60 4.46
N LEU A 293 1.36 -6.51 3.92
CA LEU A 293 2.36 -5.74 4.66
C LEU A 293 1.82 -5.01 5.91
N PRO A 294 0.56 -4.53 5.99
CA PRO A 294 0.01 -4.01 7.25
C PRO A 294 0.19 -4.95 8.43
N ASN A 295 0.00 -6.25 8.24
CA ASN A 295 0.17 -7.26 9.29
C ASN A 295 1.59 -7.82 9.39
N THR A 296 2.43 -7.63 8.37
CA THR A 296 3.82 -8.09 8.37
C THR A 296 4.78 -7.06 8.96
N PHE A 297 4.61 -5.78 8.64
CA PHE A 297 5.50 -4.71 9.09
C PHE A 297 5.07 -4.21 10.47
N ASN A 298 5.98 -4.35 11.45
CA ASN A 298 5.82 -3.69 12.74
C ASN A 298 6.27 -2.23 12.64
N PRO A 299 5.38 -1.24 12.82
CA PRO A 299 5.71 0.19 12.71
C PRO A 299 6.68 0.69 13.79
N TYR A 300 6.99 -0.12 14.81
CA TYR A 300 7.95 0.24 15.85
C TYR A 300 9.36 -0.32 15.62
N LYS A 301 9.55 -1.15 14.58
CA LYS A 301 10.85 -1.74 14.24
C LYS A 301 11.62 -0.87 13.24
N PRO A 302 12.96 -1.02 13.16
CA PRO A 302 13.80 -0.26 12.22
C PRO A 302 13.71 -0.77 10.77
N LEU A 303 12.48 -0.96 10.27
CA LEU A 303 12.21 -1.47 8.92
C LEU A 303 12.17 -0.35 7.86
N TYR A 304 12.32 0.91 8.27
CA TYR A 304 12.01 2.09 7.47
C TYR A 304 13.23 3.00 7.27
N LEU A 305 13.24 3.68 6.13
CA LEU A 305 14.04 4.85 5.82
C LEU A 305 13.09 6.04 5.65
N ALA A 306 13.52 7.21 6.12
CA ALA A 306 12.78 8.46 5.96
C ALA A 306 11.29 8.41 6.37
N SER A 307 10.91 7.50 7.28
CA SER A 307 9.55 7.26 7.82
C SER A 307 8.64 6.34 7.01
N ILE A 308 8.75 6.30 5.68
CA ILE A 308 7.77 5.56 4.86
C ILE A 308 8.41 4.65 3.82
N GLU A 309 9.67 4.79 3.48
CA GLU A 309 10.34 3.93 2.51
C GLU A 309 10.95 2.72 3.22
N PRO A 310 11.01 1.53 2.59
CA PRO A 310 11.58 0.37 3.27
C PRO A 310 13.10 0.53 3.37
N GLY A 311 13.65 0.24 4.55
CA GLY A 311 15.09 0.08 4.75
C GLY A 311 15.60 -1.27 4.27
N VAL A 312 16.86 -1.58 4.58
CA VAL A 312 17.47 -2.87 4.17
C VAL A 312 16.69 -4.04 4.77
N GLU A 313 16.40 -3.99 6.08
CA GLU A 313 15.62 -5.03 6.78
C GLU A 313 14.17 -5.11 6.30
N GLY A 314 13.54 -3.96 6.02
CA GLY A 314 12.18 -3.93 5.45
C GLY A 314 12.14 -4.52 4.04
N GLY A 315 13.12 -4.19 3.19
CA GLY A 315 13.27 -4.77 1.86
C GLY A 315 13.49 -6.27 1.89
N ALA A 316 14.23 -6.78 2.87
CA ALA A 316 14.48 -8.21 3.04
C ALA A 316 13.19 -8.96 3.35
N LEU A 317 12.36 -8.37 4.22
CA LEU A 317 11.07 -8.93 4.57
C LEU A 317 10.13 -8.95 3.35
N ILE A 318 10.07 -7.87 2.55
CA ILE A 318 9.29 -7.84 1.31
C ILE A 318 9.78 -8.93 0.33
N ALA A 319 11.10 -9.03 0.12
CA ALA A 319 11.69 -10.03 -0.76
C ALA A 319 11.39 -11.46 -0.31
N GLU A 320 11.48 -11.74 0.99
CA GLU A 320 11.12 -13.03 1.58
C GLU A 320 9.63 -13.37 1.32
N GLY A 321 8.72 -12.41 1.50
CA GLY A 321 7.29 -12.61 1.26
C GLY A 321 6.98 -12.91 -0.21
N ILE A 322 7.60 -12.19 -1.14
CA ILE A 322 7.42 -12.42 -2.59
C ILE A 322 7.98 -13.79 -2.97
N ASP A 323 9.19 -14.14 -2.53
CA ASP A 323 9.81 -15.45 -2.75
C ASP A 323 8.91 -16.58 -2.24
N HIS A 324 8.39 -16.43 -1.02
CA HIS A 324 7.48 -17.39 -0.42
C HIS A 324 6.22 -17.61 -1.27
N ILE A 325 5.57 -16.55 -1.73
CA ILE A 325 4.38 -16.65 -2.59
C ILE A 325 4.73 -17.35 -3.91
N ILE A 326 5.81 -16.94 -4.57
CA ILE A 326 6.24 -17.52 -5.86
C ILE A 326 6.49 -19.03 -5.74
N LYS A 327 7.12 -19.47 -4.65
CA LYS A 327 7.51 -20.88 -4.45
C LYS A 327 6.38 -21.77 -3.92
N ASN A 328 5.45 -21.21 -3.13
CA ASN A 328 4.50 -22.01 -2.34
C ASN A 328 3.03 -21.79 -2.72
N HIS A 329 2.67 -20.72 -3.43
CA HIS A 329 1.29 -20.47 -3.83
C HIS A 329 0.92 -21.26 -5.09
N ASP A 330 -0.23 -21.93 -5.06
CA ASP A 330 -0.86 -22.47 -6.26
C ASP A 330 -1.73 -21.38 -6.90
N PHE A 331 -1.24 -20.81 -8.01
CA PHE A 331 -1.91 -19.72 -8.75
C PHE A 331 -3.19 -20.16 -9.49
N ASN A 332 -3.58 -21.44 -9.41
CA ASN A 332 -4.87 -21.94 -9.87
C ASN A 332 -5.82 -22.28 -8.70
N SER A 333 -5.43 -21.93 -7.48
CA SER A 333 -6.22 -22.14 -6.27
C SER A 333 -6.86 -20.84 -5.79
N ALA A 334 -7.56 -20.91 -4.66
CA ALA A 334 -8.19 -19.74 -4.06
C ALA A 334 -7.16 -18.64 -3.73
N SER A 335 -7.58 -17.38 -3.83
CA SER A 335 -6.79 -16.23 -3.35
C SER A 335 -6.42 -16.42 -1.87
N MET A 336 -5.14 -16.19 -1.56
CA MET A 336 -4.59 -16.31 -0.21
C MET A 336 -4.00 -14.98 0.26
N LEU A 337 -4.09 -14.70 1.56
CA LEU A 337 -3.37 -13.65 2.25
C LEU A 337 -2.13 -14.21 2.93
N TYR A 338 -0.98 -13.60 2.66
CA TYR A 338 0.31 -13.96 3.25
C TYR A 338 0.78 -12.85 4.17
N ALA A 339 1.03 -13.18 5.43
CA ALA A 339 1.59 -12.28 6.42
C ALA A 339 2.64 -12.99 7.29
N LYS A 340 3.64 -12.26 7.76
CA LYS A 340 4.64 -12.76 8.71
C LYS A 340 4.71 -11.84 9.92
N ASN A 341 4.08 -12.26 11.01
CA ASN A 341 4.11 -11.50 12.25
C ASN A 341 5.46 -11.69 12.97
N ASP A 342 5.82 -10.76 13.85
CA ASP A 342 7.09 -10.78 14.59
C ASP A 342 7.39 -12.06 15.38
N SER A 343 6.36 -12.80 15.78
CA SER A 343 6.48 -14.06 16.53
C SER A 343 6.64 -15.29 15.63
N GLN A 344 6.56 -15.13 14.31
CA GLN A 344 6.56 -16.22 13.35
C GLN A 344 7.90 -16.30 12.62
N ALA A 345 8.42 -17.52 12.49
CA ALA A 345 9.62 -17.78 11.70
C ALA A 345 9.35 -17.70 10.18
N GLU A 346 8.12 -17.99 9.77
CA GLU A 346 7.70 -18.14 8.37
C GLU A 346 6.42 -17.36 8.09
N TYR A 347 6.14 -17.09 6.82
CA TYR A 347 4.89 -16.53 6.36
C TYR A 347 3.72 -17.50 6.61
N ALA A 348 2.66 -16.99 7.23
CA ALA A 348 1.40 -17.69 7.36
C ALA A 348 0.50 -17.35 6.17
N ALA A 349 -0.08 -18.38 5.55
CA ALA A 349 -1.10 -18.25 4.53
C ALA A 349 -2.49 -18.46 5.14
N SER A 350 -3.44 -17.58 4.80
CA SER A 350 -4.85 -17.75 5.14
C SER A 350 -5.71 -17.47 3.91
N GLU A 351 -6.85 -18.16 3.77
CA GLU A 351 -7.74 -17.88 2.64
C GLU A 351 -8.18 -16.41 2.67
N ASN A 352 -8.17 -15.75 1.52
CA ASN A 352 -8.64 -14.37 1.41
C ASN A 352 -10.11 -14.28 1.85
N PRO A 353 -10.41 -13.55 2.93
CA PRO A 353 -11.75 -13.49 3.47
C PRO A 353 -12.69 -12.58 2.65
N GLY A 354 -12.18 -11.85 1.65
CA GLY A 354 -12.93 -10.85 0.90
C GLY A 354 -13.32 -9.66 1.78
N TYR A 355 -14.50 -9.10 1.51
CA TYR A 355 -14.96 -7.83 2.11
C TYR A 355 -15.03 -7.85 3.66
N ASP A 356 -15.51 -8.94 4.26
CA ASP A 356 -15.95 -8.89 5.66
C ASP A 356 -14.99 -9.48 6.70
N GLY A 357 -13.89 -10.15 6.32
CA GLY A 357 -13.07 -10.88 7.31
C GLY A 357 -11.65 -10.37 7.55
N TRP A 358 -11.08 -9.51 6.71
CA TRP A 358 -9.70 -9.04 6.90
C TRP A 358 -9.60 -7.88 7.89
N ARG A 359 -8.57 -7.86 8.73
CA ARG A 359 -8.31 -6.81 9.72
C ARG A 359 -6.83 -6.52 9.86
N VAL A 360 -6.52 -5.29 10.27
CA VAL A 360 -5.18 -4.93 10.72
C VAL A 360 -5.04 -5.34 12.19
N SER A 361 -4.11 -6.25 12.43
CA SER A 361 -3.71 -6.72 13.76
C SER A 361 -3.08 -5.59 14.56
N ALA A 362 -3.34 -5.57 15.87
CA ALA A 362 -2.74 -4.58 16.75
C ALA A 362 -1.21 -4.68 16.69
N ALA A 363 -0.55 -3.56 16.43
CA ALA A 363 0.91 -3.50 16.46
C ALA A 363 1.40 -3.81 17.88
N GLN A 364 2.32 -4.76 18.01
CA GLN A 364 2.96 -5.08 19.27
C GLN A 364 4.07 -4.07 19.52
N ARG A 365 3.95 -3.28 20.60
CA ARG A 365 5.09 -2.51 21.10
C ARG A 365 6.10 -3.48 21.71
N PRO A 366 7.41 -3.29 21.45
CA PRO A 366 8.45 -4.13 22.03
C PRO A 366 8.51 -4.05 23.56
#